data_AF-A0A495JSQ9-F1
#
_entry.id   AF-A0A495JSQ9-F1
#
_cell.length_a   1.000
_cell.length_b   1.000
_cell.length_c   1.000
_cell.angle_alpha   90.00
_cell.angle_beta   90.00
_cell.angle_gamma   90.00
#
_symmetry.space_group_name_H-M   'P 1'
#
loop_
_entity.id
_entity.type
_entity.pdbx_description
1 polymer ?
#
loop_
_entity_poly.entity_id
_entity_poly.type
_entity_poly.pdbx_seq_one_letter_code
_entity_poly.pdbx_strand_id
1 'polypeptide(L)'
;MEIYEDAREVSRADLAAWLRQLASQLETGGQLFYGAAGAVTVADQVRCELEIERESDTEISVEIEFSWTTPAPAEAPESSDEAEATEKDEEAKDAEEKTPEEKTPESDAKPTEAA
;
A
#
# COMPACT_ATOMS: atom_id res chain seq x y z
N MET A 1 20.72 0.62 3.53
CA MET A 1 20.47 -0.82 3.27
C MET A 1 19.61 -0.86 2.02
N GLU A 2 20.01 -1.66 1.04
CA GLU A 2 19.20 -1.88 -0.16
C GLU A 2 18.08 -2.87 0.17
N ILE A 3 16.88 -2.60 -0.34
CA ILE A 3 15.68 -3.41 -0.07
C ILE A 3 15.21 -4.21 -1.28
N TYR A 4 15.67 -3.87 -2.49
CA TYR A 4 15.34 -4.52 -3.75
C TYR A 4 16.26 -4.05 -4.89
N GLU A 5 16.66 -4.95 -5.79
CA GLU A 5 17.40 -4.66 -7.03
C GLU A 5 16.83 -5.51 -8.18
N ASP A 6 16.67 -4.92 -9.38
CA ASP A 6 16.32 -5.61 -10.63
C ASP A 6 17.17 -5.07 -11.79
N ALA A 7 18.14 -5.87 -12.25
CA ALA A 7 19.06 -5.51 -13.32
C ALA A 7 18.89 -6.43 -14.53
N ARG A 8 18.48 -5.88 -15.67
CA ARG A 8 18.17 -6.62 -16.89
C ARG A 8 18.46 -5.78 -18.15
N GLU A 9 18.87 -6.44 -19.23
CA GLU A 9 18.85 -5.85 -20.56
C GLU A 9 17.47 -6.03 -21.20
N VAL A 10 16.85 -4.93 -21.62
CA VAL A 10 15.50 -4.94 -22.20
C VAL A 10 15.46 -4.16 -23.51
N SER A 11 14.48 -4.45 -24.36
CA SER A 11 14.28 -3.65 -25.57
C SER A 11 13.77 -2.24 -25.22
N ARG A 12 13.95 -1.28 -26.13
CA ARG A 12 13.38 0.08 -25.98
C ARG A 12 11.85 0.06 -25.80
N ALA A 13 11.16 -0.90 -26.42
CA ALA A 13 9.72 -1.04 -26.29
C ALA A 13 9.31 -1.52 -24.89
N ASP A 14 10.04 -2.49 -24.35
CA ASP A 14 9.81 -3.03 -23.01
C ASP A 14 10.14 -1.99 -21.92
N LEU A 15 11.25 -1.25 -22.08
CA LEU A 15 11.57 -0.12 -21.20
C LEU A 15 10.43 0.91 -21.17
N ALA A 16 9.91 1.29 -22.34
CA ALA A 16 8.81 2.23 -22.42
C ALA A 16 7.51 1.67 -21.79
N ALA A 17 7.25 0.36 -21.91
CA ALA A 17 6.12 -0.28 -21.24
C ALA A 17 6.30 -0.25 -19.71
N TRP A 18 7.50 -0.54 -19.23
CA TRP A 18 7.83 -0.52 -17.80
C TRP A 18 7.70 0.89 -17.19
N LEU A 19 8.23 1.92 -17.86
CA LEU A 19 8.08 3.32 -17.39
C LEU A 19 6.61 3.75 -17.31
N ARG A 20 5.77 3.33 -18.26
CA ARG A 20 4.32 3.60 -18.20
C ARG A 20 3.67 2.88 -17.04
N GLN A 21 4.06 1.64 -16.76
CA GLN A 21 3.56 0.90 -15.61
C GLN A 21 3.91 1.61 -14.30
N LEU A 22 5.16 2.06 -14.13
CA LEU A 22 5.58 2.84 -12.96
C LEU A 22 4.74 4.13 -12.82
N ALA A 23 4.54 4.86 -13.92
CA ALA A 23 3.70 6.06 -13.92
C ALA A 23 2.26 5.76 -13.49
N SER A 24 1.62 4.70 -14.03
CA SER A 24 0.26 4.31 -13.66
C SER A 24 0.13 3.90 -12.19
N GLN A 25 1.15 3.24 -11.63
CA GLN A 25 1.20 2.87 -10.22
C GLN A 25 1.23 4.11 -9.30
N LEU A 26 2.08 5.09 -9.64
CA LEU A 26 2.15 6.36 -8.93
C LEU A 26 0.84 7.15 -9.00
N GLU A 27 0.20 7.20 -10.16
CA GLU A 27 -1.06 7.94 -10.37
C GLU A 27 -2.25 7.34 -9.63
N THR A 28 -2.36 6.01 -9.59
CA THR A 28 -3.57 5.34 -9.08
C THR A 28 -3.59 5.24 -7.56
N GLY A 29 -2.43 4.94 -6.95
CA GLY A 29 -2.36 4.60 -5.53
C GLY A 29 -1.20 5.22 -4.78
N GLY A 30 -0.31 5.96 -5.44
CA GLY A 30 0.91 6.47 -4.81
C GLY A 30 1.80 5.36 -4.26
N GLN A 31 1.77 4.17 -4.86
CA GLN A 31 2.54 3.01 -4.42
C GLN A 31 3.40 2.49 -5.56
N LEU A 32 4.62 2.05 -5.25
CA LEU A 32 5.48 1.34 -6.20
C LEU A 32 5.62 -0.12 -5.76
N PHE A 33 5.28 -1.05 -6.65
CA PHE A 33 5.37 -2.47 -6.38
C PHE A 33 6.64 -3.05 -7.00
N TYR A 34 7.44 -3.75 -6.21
CA TYR A 34 8.68 -4.41 -6.65
C TYR A 34 8.50 -5.94 -6.61
N GLY A 35 7.60 -6.41 -7.46
CA GLY A 35 7.25 -7.83 -7.58
C GLY A 35 6.53 -8.38 -6.34
N ALA A 36 6.74 -9.66 -6.04
CA ALA A 36 6.18 -10.30 -4.86
C ALA A 36 6.88 -9.90 -3.54
N ALA A 37 7.98 -9.14 -3.63
CA ALA A 37 8.77 -8.74 -2.47
C ALA A 37 8.14 -7.59 -1.68
N GLY A 38 7.22 -6.81 -2.27
CA GLY A 38 6.44 -5.82 -1.55
C GLY A 38 6.14 -4.56 -2.35
N ALA A 39 5.78 -3.51 -1.62
CA ALA A 39 5.51 -2.19 -2.16
C ALA A 39 5.97 -1.10 -1.19
N VAL A 40 6.34 0.06 -1.73
CA VAL A 40 6.59 1.29 -0.95
C VAL A 40 5.52 2.33 -1.27
N THR A 41 5.08 3.06 -0.25
CA THR A 41 4.23 4.25 -0.43
C THR A 41 5.10 5.46 -0.74
N VAL A 42 4.75 6.16 -1.81
CA VAL A 42 5.39 7.38 -2.29
C VAL A 42 4.63 8.59 -1.75
N ALA A 43 5.35 9.61 -1.29
CA ALA A 43 4.73 10.84 -0.79
C ALA A 43 4.08 11.66 -1.92
N ASP A 44 3.08 12.49 -1.58
CA ASP A 44 2.42 13.39 -2.53
C ASP A 44 3.39 14.37 -3.20
N GLN A 45 4.49 14.69 -2.51
CA GLN A 45 5.58 15.53 -3.03
C GLN A 45 6.90 14.77 -2.88
N VAL A 46 7.64 14.68 -3.98
CA VAL A 46 8.97 14.06 -4.04
C VAL A 46 9.96 15.03 -4.65
N ARG A 47 11.24 14.92 -4.28
CA ARG A 47 12.33 15.48 -5.08
C ARG A 47 12.55 14.53 -6.26
N CYS A 48 12.68 15.06 -7.47
CA CYS A 48 12.87 14.27 -8.68
C CYS A 48 14.00 14.87 -9.52
N GLU A 49 14.90 14.02 -9.99
CA GLU A 49 16.07 14.36 -10.80
C GLU A 49 16.13 13.44 -12.03
N LEU A 50 16.46 14.03 -13.19
CA LEU A 50 16.71 13.32 -14.44
C LEU A 50 18.14 13.64 -14.85
N GLU A 51 18.99 12.62 -14.91
CA GLU A 51 20.38 12.75 -15.30
C GLU A 51 20.62 11.99 -16.61
N ILE A 52 21.39 12.62 -17.51
CA ILE A 52 21.75 12.05 -18.80
C ILE A 52 23.24 12.31 -18.98
N GLU A 53 24.02 11.24 -18.94
CA GLU A 53 25.47 11.30 -18.97
C GLU A 53 26.05 10.42 -20.06
N ARG A 54 27.20 10.83 -20.57
CA ARG A 54 27.99 10.03 -21.51
C ARG A 54 29.16 9.42 -20.74
N GLU A 55 29.10 8.13 -20.47
CA GLU A 55 30.14 7.41 -19.74
C GLU A 55 31.38 7.13 -20.60
N SER A 56 31.19 6.96 -21.92
CA SER A 56 32.26 6.79 -22.91
C SER A 56 31.81 7.26 -24.30
N ASP A 57 32.67 7.21 -25.32
CA ASP A 57 32.30 7.57 -26.70
C ASP A 57 31.10 6.78 -27.25
N THR A 58 30.81 5.60 -26.68
CA THR A 58 29.77 4.68 -27.15
C THR A 58 28.67 4.38 -26.14
N GLU A 59 28.74 4.95 -24.93
CA GLU A 59 27.82 4.62 -23.84
C GLU A 59 27.14 5.89 -23.31
N ILE A 60 25.82 5.79 -23.13
CA ILE A 60 24.98 6.83 -22.56
C ILE A 60 24.21 6.20 -21.41
N SER A 61 24.30 6.81 -20.23
CA SER A 61 23.47 6.48 -19.07
C SER A 61 22.34 7.51 -18.95
N VAL A 62 21.15 7.03 -18.61
CA VAL A 62 19.97 7.86 -18.32
C VAL A 62 19.35 7.37 -17.03
N GLU A 63 19.30 8.24 -16.03
CA GLU A 63 18.82 7.92 -14.70
C GLU A 63 17.63 8.79 -14.32
N ILE A 64 16.61 8.17 -13.73
CA ILE A 64 15.45 8.84 -13.16
C ILE A 64 15.45 8.51 -11.67
N GLU A 65 15.81 9.47 -10.84
CA GLU A 65 15.81 9.32 -9.39
C GLU A 65 14.71 10.18 -8.77
N PHE A 66 14.03 9.63 -7.76
CA PHE A 66 13.17 10.40 -6.90
C PHE A 66 13.27 9.94 -5.45
N SER A 67 13.23 10.90 -4.53
CA SER A 67 13.44 10.67 -3.10
C SER A 67 12.47 11.48 -2.24
N TRP A 68 12.13 10.91 -1.09
CA TRP A 68 11.25 11.51 -0.09
C TRP A 68 11.61 11.00 1.30
N THR A 69 11.17 11.73 2.32
CA THR A 69 11.30 11.31 3.72
C THR A 69 10.04 10.59 4.16
N THR A 70 10.19 9.42 4.78
CA THR A 70 9.09 8.74 5.46
C THR A 70 8.98 9.29 6.88
N PRO A 71 7.79 9.70 7.36
CA PRO A 71 7.64 10.14 8.74
C PRO A 71 8.03 8.99 9.69
N ALA A 72 8.74 9.33 10.76
CA ALA A 72 9.01 8.37 11.82
C ALA A 72 7.66 7.84 12.37
N PRO A 73 7.54 6.55 12.69
CA PRO A 73 6.35 6.05 13.37
C PRO A 73 6.17 6.87 14.65
N ALA A 74 5.02 7.54 14.77
CA ALA A 74 4.69 8.33 15.94
C ALA A 74 4.67 7.38 17.15
N GLU A 75 5.50 7.66 18.16
CA GLU A 75 5.42 6.95 19.44
C GLU A 75 4.02 7.18 20.00
N ALA A 76 3.32 6.10 20.32
CA ALA A 76 1.99 6.18 20.92
C ALA A 76 2.10 7.03 22.20
N PRO A 77 1.14 7.94 22.48
CA PRO A 77 1.14 8.67 23.73
C PRO A 77 1.11 7.65 24.88
N GLU A 78 2.16 7.65 25.69
CA GLU A 78 2.17 6.92 26.96
C GLU A 78 0.96 7.42 27.74
N SER A 79 -0.06 6.57 27.85
CA SER A 79 -1.28 6.84 28.60
C SER A 79 -0.85 7.06 30.05
N SER A 80 -0.82 8.31 30.49
CA SER A 80 -0.63 8.65 31.90
C SER A 80 -1.93 8.28 32.63
N ASP A 81 -2.03 7.00 32.98
CA ASP A 81 -3.10 6.44 33.79
C ASP A 81 -2.81 6.80 35.26
N GLU A 82 -3.20 8.01 35.65
CA GLU A 82 -3.47 8.34 37.05
C GLU A 82 -4.98 8.56 37.17
N ALA A 83 -5.71 7.45 37.33
CA ALA A 83 -7.10 7.45 37.73
C ALA A 83 -7.22 6.62 39.02
N GLU A 84 -7.35 7.33 40.13
CA GLU A 84 -7.58 6.79 41.47
C GLU A 84 -8.77 5.81 41.47
N ALA A 85 -8.50 4.59 41.93
CA ALA A 85 -9.53 3.61 42.27
C ALA A 85 -10.30 4.09 43.51
N THR A 86 -11.58 4.44 43.33
CA THR A 86 -12.58 4.45 44.39
C THR A 86 -13.56 3.31 44.14
N GLU A 87 -13.48 2.29 44.99
CA GLU A 87 -14.40 1.15 44.99
C GLU A 87 -15.64 1.40 45.87
N LYS A 88 -16.71 0.67 45.53
CA LYS A 88 -18.02 0.44 46.19
C LYS A 88 -19.17 1.34 45.75
N ASP A 89 -20.37 0.86 45.41
CA ASP A 89 -21.07 -0.39 45.76
C ASP A 89 -22.31 -0.57 44.84
N GLU A 90 -22.65 -1.83 44.51
CA GLU A 90 -23.99 -2.48 44.37
C GLU A 90 -25.25 -1.67 43.95
N GLU A 91 -26.29 -2.14 43.27
CA GLU A 91 -26.75 -3.37 42.61
C GLU A 91 -28.16 -3.01 42.04
N ALA A 92 -28.54 -3.44 40.82
CA ALA A 92 -29.91 -3.88 40.48
C ALA A 92 -30.09 -4.17 38.96
N LYS A 93 -30.25 -5.47 38.65
CA LYS A 93 -31.36 -6.12 37.89
C LYS A 93 -32.18 -5.26 36.92
N ASP A 94 -32.74 -5.73 35.81
CA ASP A 94 -32.86 -6.99 35.03
C ASP A 94 -33.79 -6.58 33.84
N ALA A 95 -34.02 -7.46 32.86
CA ALA A 95 -34.96 -7.34 31.71
C ALA A 95 -34.35 -6.83 30.39
N GLU A 96 -34.59 -7.41 29.23
CA GLU A 96 -35.20 -8.68 28.85
C GLU A 96 -34.82 -8.88 27.37
N GLU A 97 -34.46 -10.11 27.05
CA GLU A 97 -34.24 -10.67 25.72
C GLU A 97 -35.40 -10.39 24.77
N LYS A 98 -35.14 -10.00 23.50
CA LYS A 98 -35.89 -10.44 22.30
C LYS A 98 -35.10 -10.26 21.00
N THR A 99 -34.51 -11.37 20.55
CA THR A 99 -34.35 -11.73 19.14
C THR A 99 -35.71 -12.07 18.51
N PRO A 100 -35.86 -11.85 17.20
CA PRO A 100 -36.35 -12.91 16.31
C PRO A 100 -35.44 -13.04 15.07
N GLU A 101 -34.89 -14.22 14.79
CA GLU A 101 -35.38 -15.19 13.77
C GLU A 101 -35.68 -14.54 12.40
N GLU A 102 -34.78 -14.68 11.44
CA GLU A 102 -34.68 -15.79 10.46
C GLU A 102 -35.47 -15.49 9.18
N LYS A 103 -34.76 -15.50 8.02
CA LYS A 103 -35.22 -16.05 6.73
C LYS A 103 -34.15 -15.88 5.64
N THR A 104 -33.45 -16.96 5.34
CA THR A 104 -33.14 -17.34 3.95
C THR A 104 -34.28 -18.22 3.44
N PRO A 105 -34.63 -18.15 2.15
CA PRO A 105 -34.21 -19.25 1.27
C PRO A 105 -33.80 -18.81 -0.14
N GLU A 106 -32.73 -19.46 -0.61
CA GLU A 106 -32.48 -20.17 -1.88
C GLU A 106 -33.27 -19.89 -3.18
N SER A 107 -32.55 -20.14 -4.30
CA SER A 107 -32.97 -20.34 -5.71
C SER A 107 -33.15 -19.08 -6.57
N ASP A 108 -32.69 -18.96 -7.82
CA ASP A 108 -32.36 -19.96 -8.85
C ASP A 108 -31.53 -19.31 -10.00
N ALA A 109 -31.12 -20.12 -10.98
CA ALA A 109 -30.62 -19.79 -12.33
C ALA A 109 -29.09 -19.84 -12.62
N LYS A 110 -28.59 -21.10 -12.62
CA LYS A 110 -27.94 -21.84 -13.73
C LYS A 110 -26.77 -21.23 -14.55
N PRO A 111 -25.71 -22.02 -14.83
CA PRO A 111 -24.60 -21.66 -15.72
C PRO A 111 -25.00 -21.75 -17.20
N THR A 112 -24.34 -20.98 -18.07
CA THR A 112 -24.27 -21.31 -19.51
C THR A 112 -22.82 -21.62 -19.88
N GLU A 113 -22.63 -22.84 -20.35
CA GLU A 113 -21.45 -23.33 -21.05
C GLU A 113 -21.83 -23.47 -22.55
N ALA A 114 -20.83 -23.32 -23.41
CA ALA A 114 -20.69 -23.82 -24.79
C ALA A 114 -21.66 -23.35 -25.89
N ALA A 115 -21.09 -22.67 -26.90
CA ALA A 115 -20.80 -23.26 -28.22
C ALA A 115 -19.81 -22.38 -29.00
#